data_AF-H2JG17-F1
#
_entry.id   AF-H2JG17-F1
#
_cell.length_a   1.000
_cell.length_b   1.000
_cell.length_c   1.000
_cell.angle_alpha   90.00
_cell.angle_beta   90.00
_cell.angle_gamma   90.00
#
_symmetry.space_group_name_H-M   'P 1'
#
loop_
_entity.id
_entity.type
_entity.pdbx_description
1 polymer ?
#
loop_
_entity_poly.entity_id
_entity_poly.type
_entity_poly.pdbx_seq_one_letter_code
_entity_poly.pdbx_strand_id
1 'polypeptide(L)'
;MAKRVKYRIGDVFSIPLDDGVKGYGRIIKVDKPLIFIELYNEKRLEDLNNVEKLNNCEVILSIWCVDGGIKKGNWVIIGNIPIDSNYKMPNFWTKSDATGNILLYKASDTFDTLKDALIINEDEIQDAQPYGLYGDSAVQIAYSRELAKKTK
;
A
#
# COMPACT_ATOMS: atom_id res chain seq x y z
N MET A 1 3.91 -11.78 26.92
CA MET A 1 3.36 -12.01 25.57
C MET A 1 2.85 -10.68 25.03
N ALA A 2 3.38 -10.18 23.91
CA ALA A 2 2.88 -8.95 23.32
C ALA A 2 1.46 -9.18 22.76
N LYS A 3 0.52 -8.30 23.11
CA LYS A 3 -0.87 -8.32 22.61
C LYS A 3 -0.85 -8.07 21.11
N ARG A 4 -1.15 -9.09 20.30
CA ARG A 4 -1.25 -8.93 18.83
C ARG A 4 -2.45 -8.04 18.51
N VAL A 5 -2.19 -6.94 17.80
CA VAL A 5 -3.25 -6.05 17.30
C VAL A 5 -4.08 -6.81 16.26
N LYS A 6 -5.41 -6.76 16.38
CA LYS A 6 -6.34 -7.28 15.38
C LYS A 6 -6.60 -6.20 14.34
N TYR A 7 -6.75 -6.60 13.08
CA TYR A 7 -7.07 -5.74 11.97
C TYR A 7 -7.98 -6.47 10.98
N ARG A 8 -8.64 -5.72 10.11
CA ARG A 8 -9.56 -6.21 9.06
C ARG A 8 -9.50 -5.33 7.81
N ILE A 9 -10.11 -5.83 6.73
CA ILE A 9 -10.30 -5.07 5.50
C ILE A 9 -11.04 -3.76 5.78
N GLY A 10 -10.60 -2.68 5.14
CA GLY A 10 -11.10 -1.32 5.31
C GLY A 10 -10.50 -0.57 6.50
N ASP A 11 -9.76 -1.24 7.39
CA ASP A 11 -9.13 -0.53 8.50
C ASP A 11 -8.13 0.51 7.97
N VAL A 12 -8.25 1.71 8.50
CA VAL A 12 -7.36 2.84 8.23
C VAL A 12 -6.32 2.88 9.33
N PHE A 13 -5.06 3.05 8.96
CA PHE A 13 -3.94 3.10 9.87
C PHE A 13 -3.08 4.34 9.66
N SER A 14 -2.47 4.80 10.74
CA SER A 14 -1.38 5.76 10.69
C SER A 14 -0.03 5.04 10.74
N ILE A 15 0.90 5.46 9.90
CA ILE A 15 2.27 4.96 9.82
C ILE A 15 3.24 6.09 10.20
N PRO A 16 4.15 5.89 11.16
CA PRO A 16 5.17 6.88 11.48
C PRO A 16 6.13 7.00 10.30
N LEU A 17 6.39 8.24 9.89
CA LEU A 17 7.40 8.62 8.92
C LEU A 17 8.51 9.42 9.63
N ASP A 18 9.52 9.84 8.87
CA ASP A 18 10.63 10.64 9.39
C ASP A 18 10.14 11.99 9.97
N ASP A 19 10.92 12.57 10.87
CA ASP A 19 10.68 13.87 11.52
C ASP A 19 9.34 14.00 12.27
N GLY A 20 8.80 12.87 12.75
CA GLY A 20 7.55 12.86 13.53
C GLY A 20 6.28 13.06 12.68
N VAL A 21 6.43 13.05 11.36
CA VAL A 21 5.30 13.09 10.42
C VAL A 21 4.56 11.75 10.45
N LYS A 22 3.24 11.79 10.25
CA LYS A 22 2.43 10.59 10.11
C LYS A 22 1.91 10.51 8.68
N GLY A 23 2.12 9.36 8.06
CA GLY A 23 1.40 8.99 6.87
C GLY A 23 0.14 8.21 7.23
N TYR A 24 -0.76 8.07 6.27
CA TYR A 24 -1.99 7.31 6.41
C TYR A 24 -2.13 6.29 5.30
N GLY A 25 -2.80 5.18 5.61
CA GLY A 25 -3.13 4.15 4.64
C GLY A 25 -4.35 3.34 5.04
N ARG A 26 -4.79 2.47 4.13
CA ARG A 26 -5.97 1.61 4.31
C ARG A 26 -5.65 0.20 3.89
N ILE A 27 -6.14 -0.77 4.66
CA ILE A 27 -6.04 -2.19 4.31
C ILE A 27 -7.09 -2.52 3.26
N ILE A 28 -6.65 -2.92 2.07
CA ILE A 28 -7.53 -3.28 0.96
C ILE A 28 -7.82 -4.78 0.94
N LYS A 29 -6.77 -5.59 1.18
CA LYS A 29 -6.90 -7.04 1.16
C LYS A 29 -6.06 -7.69 2.24
N VAL A 30 -6.47 -8.87 2.67
CA VAL A 30 -5.79 -9.65 3.70
C VAL A 30 -5.58 -11.06 3.18
N ASP A 31 -4.31 -11.45 3.04
CA ASP A 31 -3.86 -12.78 2.61
C ASP A 31 -2.70 -13.22 3.53
N LYS A 32 -3.04 -13.58 4.76
CA LYS A 32 -2.08 -13.64 5.88
C LYS A 32 -0.88 -14.54 5.57
N PRO A 33 0.36 -14.08 5.85
CA PRO A 33 0.72 -12.88 6.63
C PRO A 33 0.78 -11.58 5.82
N LEU A 34 0.38 -11.60 4.56
CA LEU A 34 0.40 -10.47 3.65
C LEU A 34 -0.89 -9.65 3.74
N ILE A 35 -0.76 -8.36 3.47
CA ILE A 35 -1.85 -7.43 3.29
C ILE A 35 -1.56 -6.58 2.06
N PHE A 36 -2.61 -6.26 1.32
CA PHE A 36 -2.57 -5.24 0.28
C PHE A 36 -3.06 -3.93 0.88
N ILE A 37 -2.29 -2.87 0.73
CA ILE A 37 -2.56 -1.56 1.32
C ILE A 37 -2.53 -0.46 0.28
N GLU A 38 -3.31 0.59 0.51
CA GLU A 38 -3.18 1.89 -0.15
C GLU A 38 -2.58 2.90 0.83
N LEU A 39 -1.70 3.76 0.33
CA LEU A 39 -1.10 4.87 1.07
C LEU A 39 -1.53 6.19 0.43
N TYR A 40 -1.93 7.15 1.26
CA TYR A 40 -2.54 8.40 0.82
C TYR A 40 -1.53 9.53 0.65
N ASN A 41 -1.83 10.52 -0.19
CA ASN A 41 -1.09 11.78 -0.28
C ASN A 41 -1.47 12.73 0.86
N GLU A 42 -1.40 12.27 2.11
CA GLU A 42 -1.76 13.08 3.28
C GLU A 42 -0.74 12.85 4.40
N LYS A 43 -0.23 13.96 4.95
CA LYS A 43 0.81 13.98 5.99
C LYS A 43 0.27 14.53 7.32
N ARG A 44 -0.92 15.14 7.32
CA ARG A 44 -1.53 15.78 8.48
C ARG A 44 -3.04 15.66 8.44
N LEU A 45 -3.59 14.63 9.11
CA LEU A 45 -4.97 14.72 9.58
C LEU A 45 -4.99 15.65 10.79
N GLU A 46 -5.48 16.88 10.62
CA GLU A 46 -5.71 17.79 11.75
C GLU A 46 -6.76 17.26 12.73
N ASP A 47 -7.69 16.43 12.25
CA ASP A 47 -8.75 15.82 13.05
C ASP A 47 -8.83 14.30 12.80
N LEU A 48 -8.28 13.52 13.75
CA LEU A 48 -8.34 12.06 13.73
C LEU A 48 -9.78 11.51 13.87
N ASN A 49 -10.76 12.32 14.28
CA ASN A 49 -12.15 11.87 14.41
C ASN A 49 -12.87 11.74 13.08
N ASN A 50 -12.27 12.20 11.97
CA ASN A 50 -12.89 12.14 10.65
C ASN A 50 -11.97 11.46 9.64
N VAL A 51 -11.68 10.18 9.87
CA VAL A 51 -10.93 9.33 8.92
C VAL A 51 -11.58 9.26 7.54
N GLU A 52 -12.89 9.49 7.43
CA GLU A 52 -13.62 9.47 6.15
C GLU A 52 -13.11 10.51 5.16
N LYS A 53 -12.49 11.60 5.63
CA LYS A 53 -11.81 12.58 4.76
C LYS A 53 -10.73 11.94 3.89
N LEU A 54 -10.08 10.87 4.36
CA LEU A 54 -9.07 10.13 3.60
C LEU A 54 -9.64 9.43 2.37
N ASN A 55 -10.96 9.22 2.29
CA ASN A 55 -11.57 8.61 1.11
C ASN A 55 -11.47 9.50 -0.14
N ASN A 56 -11.28 10.82 0.05
CA ASN A 56 -11.08 11.77 -1.03
C ASN A 56 -9.59 12.09 -1.26
N CYS A 57 -8.68 11.52 -0.47
CA CYS A 57 -7.25 11.73 -0.66
C CYS A 57 -6.77 10.90 -1.85
N GLU A 58 -5.84 11.48 -2.61
CA GLU A 58 -5.14 10.77 -3.65
C GLU A 58 -4.38 9.57 -3.07
N VAL A 59 -4.48 8.40 -3.69
CA VAL A 59 -3.63 7.24 -3.38
C VAL A 59 -2.32 7.39 -4.13
N ILE A 60 -1.19 7.36 -3.44
CA ILE A 60 0.13 7.53 -4.06
C ILE A 60 0.89 6.23 -4.23
N LEU A 61 0.49 5.19 -3.50
CA LEU A 61 1.12 3.89 -3.57
C LEU A 61 0.15 2.80 -3.13
N SER A 62 0.04 1.75 -3.93
CA SER A 62 -0.71 0.54 -3.57
C SER A 62 0.18 -0.68 -3.69
N ILE A 63 0.43 -1.37 -2.57
CA ILE A 63 1.46 -2.41 -2.48
C ILE A 63 1.05 -3.59 -1.59
N TRP A 64 1.67 -4.74 -1.86
CA TRP A 64 1.66 -5.88 -0.94
C TRP A 64 2.77 -5.74 0.10
N CYS A 65 2.44 -5.95 1.37
CA CYS A 65 3.41 -5.97 2.45
C CYS A 65 3.07 -7.00 3.52
N VAL A 66 4.04 -7.34 4.36
CA VAL A 66 3.78 -8.13 5.57
C VAL A 66 3.02 -7.31 6.61
N ASP A 67 2.12 -7.96 7.36
CA ASP A 67 1.28 -7.31 8.38
C ASP A 67 2.01 -6.95 9.70
N GLY A 68 3.33 -7.05 9.71
CA GLY A 68 4.17 -6.87 10.89
C GLY A 68 4.04 -5.49 11.53
N GLY A 69 3.97 -4.43 10.72
CA GLY A 69 3.81 -3.06 11.21
C GLY A 69 2.56 -2.88 12.06
N ILE A 70 1.44 -3.48 11.64
CA ILE A 70 0.16 -3.45 12.36
C ILE A 70 0.21 -4.37 13.57
N LYS A 71 0.60 -5.64 13.40
CA LYS A 71 0.57 -6.64 14.49
C LYS A 71 1.45 -6.27 15.67
N LYS A 72 2.58 -5.60 15.41
CA LYS A 72 3.52 -5.10 16.45
C LYS A 72 3.04 -3.79 17.09
N GLY A 73 2.01 -3.15 16.54
CA GLY A 73 1.47 -1.88 17.03
C GLY A 73 2.24 -0.64 16.56
N ASN A 74 3.19 -0.80 15.63
CA ASN A 74 3.93 0.33 15.04
C ASN A 74 3.04 1.15 14.11
N TRP A 75 2.10 0.50 13.42
CA TRP A 75 1.05 1.12 12.64
C TRP A 75 -0.25 1.05 13.42
N VAL A 76 -0.80 2.22 13.74
CA VAL A 76 -1.94 2.34 14.64
C VAL A 76 -3.22 2.39 13.82
N ILE A 77 -4.16 1.48 14.05
CA ILE A 77 -5.50 1.58 13.45
C ILE A 77 -6.23 2.78 14.05
N ILE A 78 -6.66 3.70 13.21
CA ILE A 78 -7.32 4.97 13.59
C ILE A 78 -8.78 5.04 13.18
N GLY A 79 -9.26 4.06 12.39
CA GLY A 79 -10.65 3.98 11.97
C GLY A 79 -10.86 2.90 10.92
N ASN A 80 -12.01 2.95 10.25
CA ASN A 80 -12.36 2.00 9.19
C ASN A 80 -13.15 2.74 8.12
N ILE A 81 -12.74 2.60 6.86
CA ILE A 81 -13.46 3.08 5.69
C ILE A 81 -13.84 1.83 4.89
N PRO A 82 -15.14 1.56 4.70
CA PRO A 82 -15.59 0.44 3.88
C PRO A 82 -14.99 0.50 2.47
N ILE A 83 -14.72 -0.66 1.91
CA ILE A 83 -14.23 -0.79 0.54
C ILE A 83 -15.42 -1.10 -0.36
N ASP A 84 -15.48 -0.40 -1.50
CA ASP A 84 -16.45 -0.72 -2.54
C ASP A 84 -16.26 -2.19 -3.00
N SER A 85 -17.36 -2.93 -3.07
CA SER A 85 -17.41 -4.26 -3.67
C SER A 85 -16.82 -4.32 -5.10
N ASN A 86 -16.80 -3.20 -5.81
CA ASN A 86 -16.26 -3.06 -7.16
C ASN A 86 -14.82 -2.53 -7.20
N TYR A 87 -14.10 -2.56 -6.07
CA TYR A 87 -12.70 -2.12 -6.02
C TYR A 87 -11.87 -2.86 -7.07
N LYS A 88 -11.23 -2.09 -7.95
CA LYS A 88 -10.36 -2.63 -9.00
C LYS A 88 -8.93 -2.63 -8.50
N MET A 89 -8.39 -3.82 -8.29
CA MET A 89 -6.96 -3.99 -8.01
C MET A 89 -6.13 -3.38 -9.16
N PRO A 90 -5.03 -2.67 -8.85
CA PRO A 90 -4.14 -2.17 -9.89
C PRO A 90 -3.34 -3.31 -10.52
N ASN A 91 -2.89 -3.10 -11.75
CA ASN A 91 -1.85 -3.95 -12.33
C ASN A 91 -0.51 -3.63 -11.67
N PHE A 92 0.42 -4.57 -11.72
CA PHE A 92 1.76 -4.40 -11.17
C PHE A 92 2.82 -4.55 -12.24
N TRP A 93 3.94 -3.85 -12.12
CA TRP A 93 5.06 -4.01 -13.05
C TRP A 93 6.38 -4.23 -12.32
N THR A 94 7.31 -4.96 -12.93
CA THR A 94 8.70 -5.05 -12.48
C THR A 94 9.65 -5.07 -13.66
N LYS A 95 10.93 -4.78 -13.43
CA LYS A 95 11.99 -4.99 -14.41
C LYS A 95 12.70 -6.30 -14.10
N SER A 96 12.77 -7.19 -15.08
CA SER A 96 13.49 -8.47 -14.95
C SER A 96 14.99 -8.22 -14.91
N ASP A 97 15.66 -8.58 -13.82
CA ASP A 97 17.12 -8.46 -13.74
C ASP A 97 17.86 -9.35 -14.75
N ALA A 98 17.27 -10.49 -15.12
CA ALA A 98 17.88 -11.45 -16.03
C ALA A 98 17.85 -11.00 -17.50
N THR A 99 16.79 -10.27 -17.90
CA THR A 99 16.56 -9.92 -19.32
C THR A 99 16.51 -8.43 -19.58
N GLY A 100 16.36 -7.60 -18.54
CA GLY A 100 16.11 -6.16 -18.66
C GLY A 100 14.69 -5.80 -19.07
N ASN A 101 13.84 -6.78 -19.40
CA ASN A 101 12.48 -6.56 -19.86
C ASN A 101 11.57 -6.06 -18.74
N ILE A 102 10.57 -5.26 -19.10
CA ILE A 102 9.50 -4.83 -18.20
C ILE A 102 8.39 -5.87 -18.26
N LEU A 103 8.00 -6.38 -17.10
CA LEU A 103 6.97 -7.39 -16.92
C LEU A 103 5.77 -6.75 -16.26
N LEU A 104 4.59 -6.85 -16.87
CA LEU A 104 3.31 -6.42 -16.34
C LEU A 104 2.53 -7.63 -15.84
N TYR A 105 2.26 -7.67 -14.54
CA TYR A 105 1.37 -8.60 -13.89
C TYR A 105 -0.01 -7.99 -13.77
N LYS A 106 -1.03 -8.72 -14.22
CA LYS A 106 -2.41 -8.29 -14.05
C LYS A 106 -2.81 -8.33 -12.58
N ALA A 107 -3.66 -7.39 -12.21
CA ALA A 107 -4.37 -7.37 -10.96
C ALA A 107 -4.89 -8.77 -10.59
N SER A 108 -4.49 -9.27 -9.42
CA SER A 108 -4.93 -10.57 -8.95
C SER A 108 -5.44 -10.51 -7.52
N ASP A 109 -6.27 -11.50 -7.20
CA ASP A 109 -6.92 -11.60 -5.91
C ASP A 109 -6.00 -12.05 -4.78
N THR A 110 -4.90 -12.72 -5.09
CA THR A 110 -3.87 -13.11 -4.11
C THR A 110 -2.50 -12.77 -4.65
N PHE A 111 -1.51 -12.63 -3.76
CA PHE A 111 -0.14 -12.38 -4.20
C PHE A 111 0.40 -13.54 -5.05
N ASP A 112 0.08 -14.79 -4.66
CA ASP A 112 0.54 -16.01 -5.33
C ASP A 112 -0.03 -16.23 -6.74
N THR A 113 -1.09 -15.52 -7.11
CA THR A 113 -1.76 -15.66 -8.41
C THR A 113 -1.24 -14.67 -9.46
N LEU A 114 -0.23 -13.88 -9.14
CA LEU A 114 0.54 -13.07 -10.10
C LEU A 114 1.47 -13.98 -10.92
N LYS A 115 0.88 -14.86 -11.72
CA LYS A 115 1.57 -15.92 -12.47
C LYS A 115 1.79 -15.57 -13.93
N ASP A 116 0.94 -14.71 -14.48
CA ASP A 116 1.00 -14.32 -15.89
C ASP A 116 1.54 -12.89 -16.02
N ALA A 117 2.81 -12.80 -16.44
CA ALA A 117 3.44 -11.55 -16.82
C ALA A 117 3.42 -11.37 -18.33
N LEU A 118 3.04 -10.18 -18.78
CA LEU A 118 3.21 -9.73 -20.15
C LEU A 118 4.50 -8.92 -20.25
N ILE A 119 5.31 -9.17 -21.26
CA ILE A 119 6.43 -8.28 -21.60
C ILE A 119 5.83 -7.04 -22.27
N ILE A 120 6.13 -5.87 -21.72
CA ILE A 120 5.65 -4.57 -22.23
C ILE A 120 6.82 -3.61 -22.40
N ASN A 121 6.58 -2.49 -23.08
CA ASN A 121 7.50 -1.36 -23.13
C ASN A 121 7.29 -0.41 -21.93
N GLU A 122 8.24 0.51 -21.71
CA GLU A 122 8.20 1.46 -20.58
C GLU A 122 7.00 2.42 -20.67
N ASP A 123 6.65 2.87 -21.89
CA ASP A 123 5.51 3.74 -22.13
C ASP A 123 4.15 3.06 -21.85
N GLU A 124 4.13 1.73 -21.71
CA GLU A 124 2.92 0.93 -21.45
C GLU A 124 2.67 0.69 -19.96
N ILE A 125 3.58 1.13 -19.06
CA ILE A 125 3.41 0.97 -17.61
C ILE A 125 2.16 1.71 -17.11
N GLN A 126 1.81 2.87 -17.69
CA GLN A 126 0.63 3.69 -17.36
C GLN A 126 0.40 3.79 -15.83
N ASP A 127 -0.77 3.38 -15.35
CA ASP A 127 -1.19 3.45 -13.94
C ASP A 127 -0.74 2.22 -13.10
N ALA A 128 0.08 1.33 -13.66
CA ALA A 128 0.54 0.14 -12.97
C ALA A 128 1.44 0.49 -11.78
N GLN A 129 1.23 -0.20 -10.67
CA GLN A 129 1.98 -0.01 -9.44
C GLN A 129 3.27 -0.83 -9.47
N PRO A 130 4.34 -0.43 -8.76
CA PRO A 130 5.53 -1.24 -8.65
C PRO A 130 5.20 -2.58 -7.99
N TYR A 131 5.62 -3.67 -8.63
CA TYR A 131 5.53 -5.01 -8.06
C TYR A 131 6.58 -5.19 -6.97
N GLY A 132 6.21 -5.92 -5.92
CA GLY A 132 7.13 -6.27 -4.85
C GLY A 132 6.40 -6.63 -3.57
N LEU A 133 7.02 -7.47 -2.77
CA LEU A 133 6.61 -7.72 -1.40
C LEU A 133 7.47 -6.87 -0.47
N TYR A 134 6.83 -5.96 0.25
CA TYR A 134 7.52 -5.05 1.15
C TYR A 134 7.52 -5.57 2.59
N GLY A 135 8.68 -5.49 3.23
CA GLY A 135 8.77 -5.50 4.70
C GLY A 135 8.13 -4.23 5.30
N ASP A 136 7.75 -4.27 6.57
CA ASP A 136 7.14 -3.12 7.27
C ASP A 136 8.01 -1.86 7.23
N SER A 137 9.33 -1.99 7.43
CA SER A 137 10.26 -0.87 7.30
C SER A 137 10.43 -0.39 5.85
N ALA A 138 10.36 -1.30 4.88
CA ALA A 138 10.49 -0.93 3.47
C ALA A 138 9.29 -0.12 2.97
N VAL A 139 8.09 -0.39 3.50
CA VAL A 139 6.90 0.43 3.24
C VAL A 139 7.12 1.88 3.69
N GLN A 140 7.65 2.11 4.89
CA GLN A 140 7.91 3.47 5.40
C GLN A 140 8.85 4.24 4.47
N ILE A 141 9.95 3.61 4.06
CA ILE A 141 10.94 4.22 3.17
C ILE A 141 10.34 4.54 1.80
N ALA A 142 9.60 3.60 1.21
CA ALA A 142 8.93 3.81 -0.08
C ALA A 142 7.91 4.95 0.02
N TYR A 143 7.13 4.97 1.08
CA TYR A 143 6.12 5.99 1.32
C TYR A 143 6.73 7.39 1.46
N SER A 144 7.75 7.55 2.30
CA SER A 144 8.47 8.83 2.44
C SER A 144 9.02 9.34 1.11
N ARG A 145 9.53 8.44 0.26
CA ARG A 145 10.05 8.79 -1.07
C ARG A 145 8.96 9.28 -2.02
N GLU A 146 7.83 8.59 -2.12
CA GLU A 146 6.73 9.00 -2.99
C GLU A 146 6.11 10.33 -2.54
N LEU A 147 5.93 10.50 -1.23
CA LEU A 147 5.49 11.75 -0.64
C LEU A 147 6.44 12.92 -0.91
N ALA A 148 7.74 12.68 -1.03
CA ALA A 148 8.72 13.72 -1.36
C ALA A 148 8.67 14.12 -2.84
N LYS A 149 8.40 13.17 -3.75
CA LYS A 149 8.26 13.45 -5.19
C LYS A 149 7.06 14.33 -5.50
N LYS A 150 5.93 14.13 -4.81
CA LYS A 150 4.67 14.86 -5.04
C LYS A 150 4.62 16.27 -4.41
N THR A 151 5.65 16.68 -3.65
CA THR A 151 5.72 18.01 -3.02
C THR A 151 6.51 19.04 -3.88
N LYS A 152 6.96 18.66 -5.08
CA LYS A 152 7.58 19.55 -6.07
C LYS A 152 6.60 19.94 -7.15
#